data_AF-A0A544VWA5-F1
#
_entry.id   AF-A0A544VWA5-F1
#
_cell.length_a   1.000
_cell.length_b   1.000
_cell.length_c   1.000
_cell.angle_alpha   90.00
_cell.angle_beta   90.00
_cell.angle_gamma   90.00
#
_symmetry.space_group_name_H-M   'P 1'
#
loop_
_entity.id
_entity.type
_entity.pdbx_description
1 polymer ?
#
loop_
_entity_poly.entity_id
_entity_poly.type
_entity_poly.pdbx_seq_one_letter_code
_entity_poly.pdbx_strand_id
1 'polypeptide(L)' 'MSTSKKAKNSVDKLAGRVKENFGEITGNDRLRTEGKVDQVKARVKQTGEHLKDALRGR' A
#
# COMPACT_ATOMS: atom_id res chain seq x y z
N MET A 1 13.75 32.76 -8.56
CA MET A 1 13.46 31.30 -8.65
C MET A 1 13.17 30.69 -7.27
N SER A 2 12.00 30.94 -6.66
CA SER A 2 11.65 30.30 -5.35
C SER A 2 10.15 30.17 -5.07
N THR A 3 9.31 31.00 -5.68
CA THR A 3 7.84 30.90 -5.58
C THR A 3 7.31 29.69 -6.35
N SER A 4 7.84 29.38 -7.54
CA SER A 4 7.45 28.20 -8.32
C SER A 4 7.73 26.87 -7.60
N LYS A 5 8.76 26.79 -6.75
CA LYS A 5 9.11 25.55 -6.02
C LYS A 5 8.15 25.29 -4.85
N LYS A 6 7.73 26.35 -4.14
CA LYS A 6 6.71 26.24 -3.07
C LYS A 6 5.31 25.96 -3.63
N ALA A 7 4.94 26.60 -4.74
CA ALA A 7 3.67 26.35 -5.40
C ALA A 7 3.58 24.90 -5.93
N LYS A 8 4.64 24.40 -6.59
CA LYS A 8 4.69 23.03 -7.09
C LYS A 8 4.57 21.98 -5.97
N ASN A 9 5.24 22.21 -4.84
CA ASN A 9 5.16 21.31 -3.69
C ASN A 9 3.79 21.30 -3.01
N SER A 10 3.09 22.44 -2.99
CA SER A 10 1.71 22.52 -2.48
C SER A 10 0.71 21.90 -3.45
N VAL A 11 0.86 22.12 -4.75
CA VAL A 11 0.02 21.53 -5.80
C VAL A 11 0.18 20.01 -5.83
N ASP A 12 1.41 19.49 -5.74
CA ASP A 12 1.67 18.05 -5.70
C ASP A 12 1.08 17.40 -4.44
N LYS A 13 1.16 18.08 -3.27
CA LYS A 13 0.50 17.62 -2.04
C LYS A 13 -1.03 17.62 -2.13
N LEU A 14 -1.60 18.60 -2.83
CA LEU A 14 -3.05 18.73 -3.00
C LEU A 14 -3.56 17.70 -4.01
N ALA A 15 -2.86 17.52 -5.13
CA ALA A 15 -3.13 16.48 -6.11
C ALA A 15 -2.95 15.07 -5.52
N GLY A 16 -1.95 14.87 -4.66
CA GLY A 16 -1.73 13.63 -3.92
C GLY A 16 -2.91 13.30 -3.00
N ARG A 17 -3.34 14.25 -2.17
CA ARG A 17 -4.52 14.08 -1.30
C ARG A 17 -5.81 13.87 -2.07
N VAL A 18 -5.98 14.55 -3.21
CA VAL A 18 -7.12 14.33 -4.10
C VAL A 18 -7.07 12.91 -4.65
N LYS A 19 -5.93 12.40 -5.12
CA LYS A 19 -5.81 11.01 -5.60
C LYS A 19 -5.99 9.97 -4.50
N GLU A 20 -5.51 10.21 -3.28
CA GLU A 20 -5.75 9.32 -2.14
C GLU A 20 -7.23 9.26 -1.78
N ASN A 21 -7.88 10.41 -1.58
CA ASN A 21 -9.31 10.45 -1.31
C ASN A 21 -10.11 9.88 -2.47
N PHE A 22 -9.75 10.18 -3.72
CA PHE A 22 -10.44 9.64 -4.87
C PHE A 22 -10.21 8.13 -5.00
N GLY A 23 -9.02 7.60 -4.69
CA GLY A 23 -8.74 6.16 -4.65
C GLY A 23 -9.50 5.43 -3.53
N GLU A 24 -9.70 6.08 -2.38
CA GLU A 24 -10.49 5.56 -1.27
C GLU A 24 -12.01 5.61 -1.58
N ILE A 25 -12.49 6.73 -2.15
CA ILE A 25 -13.89 6.96 -2.50
C ILE A 25 -14.32 6.17 -3.74
N THR A 26 -13.45 6.05 -4.76
CA THR A 26 -13.73 5.20 -5.94
C THR A 26 -13.80 3.74 -5.59
N GLY A 27 -13.51 3.36 -4.33
CA GLY A 27 -14.01 2.13 -3.73
C GLY A 27 -13.82 0.97 -4.69
N ASN A 28 -12.58 0.80 -5.17
CA ASN A 28 -12.28 -0.31 -6.04
C ASN A 28 -12.27 -1.53 -5.13
N ASP A 29 -13.46 -2.04 -4.81
CA ASP A 29 -13.67 -3.23 -3.99
C ASP A 29 -12.82 -4.38 -4.52
N ARG A 30 -12.50 -4.36 -5.81
CA ARG A 30 -11.50 -5.22 -6.44
C ARG A 30 -10.10 -5.06 -5.84
N LEU A 31 -9.55 -3.84 -5.75
CA LEU A 31 -8.23 -3.58 -5.14
C LEU A 31 -8.23 -3.81 -3.62
N ARG A 32 -9.34 -3.50 -2.93
CA ARG A 32 -9.47 -3.78 -1.49
C ARG A 32 -9.55 -5.28 -1.21
N THR A 33 -10.23 -6.02 -2.08
CA THR A 33 -10.36 -7.49 -1.99
C THR A 33 -9.05 -8.17 -2.39
N GLU A 34 -8.42 -7.76 -3.49
CA GLU A 34 -7.10 -8.24 -3.91
C GLU A 34 -6.04 -7.95 -2.85
N GLY A 35 -6.00 -6.72 -2.30
CA GLY A 35 -5.08 -6.37 -1.22
C GLY A 35 -5.30 -7.17 0.07
N LYS A 36 -6.56 -7.46 0.43
CA LYS A 36 -6.86 -8.35 1.57
C LYS A 36 -6.43 -9.79 1.30
N VAL A 37 -6.70 -10.31 0.09
CA VAL A 37 -6.29 -11.66 -0.32
C VAL A 37 -4.76 -11.78 -0.32
N ASP A 38 -4.05 -10.77 -0.83
CA ASP A 38 -2.59 -10.74 -0.84
C ASP A 38 -2.02 -10.64 0.57
N GLN A 39 -2.62 -9.84 1.47
CA GLN A 39 -2.20 -9.80 2.88
C GLN A 39 -2.39 -11.14 3.59
N VAL A 40 -3.50 -11.83 3.33
CA VAL A 40 -3.75 -13.17 3.90
C VAL A 40 -2.73 -14.16 3.34
N LYS A 41 -2.49 -14.14 2.03
CA LYS A 41 -1.51 -15.01 1.37
C LYS A 41 -0.09 -14.77 1.87
N ALA A 42 0.29 -13.51 2.06
CA ALA A 42 1.58 -13.12 2.63
C ALA A 42 1.73 -13.59 4.08
N ARG A 43 0.71 -13.39 4.92
CA ARG A 43 0.72 -13.88 6.31
C ARG A 43 0.82 -15.41 6.39
N VAL A 44 0.09 -16.12 5.54
CA VAL A 44 0.18 -17.59 5.47
C VAL A 44 1.55 -18.05 4.99
N LYS A 45 2.13 -17.38 3.98
CA LYS A 45 3.50 -17.65 3.53
C LYS A 45 4.52 -17.40 4.63
N GLN A 46 4.53 -16.22 5.24
CA GLN A 46 5.47 -15.92 6.33
C GLN A 46 5.32 -16.90 7.49
N THR A 47 4.09 -17.19 7.92
CA THR A 47 3.86 -18.14 9.02
C THR A 47 4.34 -19.54 8.63
N GLY A 48 4.06 -19.97 7.40
CA GLY A 48 4.51 -21.25 6.87
C GLY A 48 6.03 -21.33 6.65
N GLU A 49 6.69 -20.24 6.25
CA GLU A 49 8.15 -20.14 6.14
C GLU A 49 8.81 -20.11 7.50
N HIS A 50 8.28 -19.37 8.47
CA HIS A 50 8.76 -19.41 9.86
C HIS A 50 8.58 -20.80 10.48
N LEU A 51 7.45 -21.48 10.24
CA LEU A 51 7.24 -22.88 10.66
C LEU A 51 8.21 -23.83 9.95
N LYS A 52 8.41 -23.67 8.64
CA LYS A 52 9.36 -24.49 7.88
C LYS A 52 10.80 -24.26 8.29
N ASP A 53 11.20 -23.03 8.58
CA ASP A 53 12.56 -22.69 9.04
C ASP A 53 12.79 -23.16 10.48
N ALA A 54 11.78 -23.08 11.35
CA ALA A 54 11.84 -23.65 12.69
C ALA A 54 11.89 -25.19 12.67
N LEU A 55 11.18 -25.83 11.74
CA LEU A 55 11.24 -27.28 11.51
C LEU A 55 12.51 -27.72 10.77
N ARG A 56 13.07 -26.85 9.92
CA ARG A 56 14.41 -26.97 9.32
C ARG A 56 15.50 -26.48 10.26
N GLY A 57 15.25 -26.41 11.56
CA GLY A 57 16.28 -26.31 12.59
C GLY A 57 17.18 -27.54 12.63
N ARG A 58 17.94 -27.75 11.55
CA ARG A 58 19.32 -28.24 11.46
C ARG A 58 19.85 -27.99 10.05
#